data_AF-K0HLB7-F1
#
_entry.id   AF-K0HLB7-F1
#
_cell.length_a   1.000
_cell.length_b   1.000
_cell.length_c   1.000
_cell.angle_alpha   90.00
_cell.angle_beta   90.00
_cell.angle_gamma   90.00
#
_symmetry.space_group_name_H-M   'P 1'
#
loop_
_entity.id
_entity.type
_entity.pdbx_description
1 polymer ?
#
loop_
_entity_poly.entity_id
_entity_poly.type
_entity_poly.pdbx_seq_one_letter_code
_entity_poly.pdbx_strand_id
1 'polypeptide(L)'
;MKTTPTAPRKEEEVIPSAPVPARTERRVNTTQPAAQPGSGPEDLSAPEGRLPHERDQSIDMTDGVRHPEMEQAYEDLERGLQDTDRGVPAQQAYQKQKD
;
A
#
# COMPACT_ATOMS: atom_id res chain seq x y z
N MET A 1 0.13 4.06 75.55
CA MET A 1 -0.88 4.14 74.47
C MET A 1 -0.21 3.65 73.20
N LYS A 2 -0.80 2.65 72.53
CA LYS A 2 -0.19 1.94 71.39
C LYS A 2 -0.33 2.78 70.12
N THR A 3 0.76 3.06 69.42
CA THR A 3 0.72 3.57 68.03
C THR A 3 1.07 2.42 67.10
N THR A 4 0.10 1.96 66.33
CA THR A 4 0.28 0.97 65.27
C THR A 4 0.88 1.66 64.04
N PRO A 5 2.00 1.20 63.47
CA PRO A 5 2.46 1.70 62.18
C PRO A 5 1.65 1.03 61.05
N THR A 6 1.02 1.86 60.22
CA THR A 6 0.39 1.47 58.96
C THR A 6 1.41 0.82 58.03
N ALA A 7 1.12 -0.40 57.57
CA ALA A 7 1.96 -1.12 56.62
C ALA A 7 1.98 -0.41 55.25
N PRO A 8 3.13 -0.38 54.53
CA PRO A 8 3.16 0.13 53.16
C PRO A 8 2.42 -0.84 52.23
N ARG A 9 1.57 -0.28 51.36
CA ARG A 9 0.90 -0.97 50.25
C ARG A 9 1.99 -1.60 49.36
N LYS A 10 1.96 -2.92 49.20
CA LYS A 10 2.80 -3.63 48.23
C LYS A 10 2.50 -3.07 46.84
N GLU A 11 3.50 -2.47 46.23
CA GLU A 11 3.52 -2.21 44.79
C GLU A 11 3.56 -3.60 44.14
N GLU A 12 2.45 -4.01 43.52
CA GLU A 12 2.46 -5.16 42.63
C GLU A 12 3.42 -4.80 41.49
N GLU A 13 4.56 -5.49 41.51
CA GLU A 13 5.52 -5.49 40.43
C GLU A 13 4.80 -6.05 39.20
N VAL A 14 4.33 -5.15 38.33
CA VAL A 14 3.78 -5.51 37.01
C VAL A 14 4.96 -5.98 36.17
N ILE A 15 5.36 -7.23 36.38
CA ILE A 15 6.38 -7.87 35.56
C ILE A 15 5.72 -8.10 34.20
N PRO A 16 6.15 -7.43 33.12
CA PRO A 16 5.56 -7.65 31.81
C PRO A 16 5.78 -9.12 31.44
N SER A 17 4.68 -9.83 31.16
CA SER A 17 4.67 -11.27 30.86
C SER A 17 5.44 -11.65 29.58
N ALA A 18 5.94 -10.67 28.82
CA ALA A 18 6.73 -10.88 27.62
C ALA A 18 7.96 -9.95 27.64
N PRO A 19 9.15 -10.44 27.22
CA PRO A 19 10.32 -9.59 27.11
C PRO A 19 10.05 -8.49 26.07
N VAL A 20 10.09 -7.23 26.51
CA VAL A 20 10.09 -6.10 25.58
C VAL A 20 11.40 -6.18 24.79
N PRO A 21 11.37 -6.29 23.45
CA PRO A 21 12.60 -6.32 22.69
C PRO A 21 13.35 -5.01 22.93
N ALA A 22 14.62 -5.13 23.32
CA ALA A 22 15.48 -3.97 23.46
C ALA A 22 15.49 -3.21 22.12
N ARG A 23 15.09 -1.94 22.14
CA ARG A 23 15.08 -1.08 20.95
C ARG A 23 16.53 -0.88 20.51
N THR A 24 16.99 -1.70 19.58
CA THR A 24 18.19 -1.42 18.81
C THR A 24 17.84 -0.30 17.85
N GLU A 25 18.03 0.94 18.28
CA GLU A 25 18.00 2.06 17.35
C GLU A 25 19.07 1.80 16.28
N ARG A 26 18.64 1.51 15.05
CA ARG A 26 19.53 1.50 13.89
C ARG A 26 20.02 2.93 13.70
N ARG A 27 21.12 3.28 14.35
CA ARG A 27 21.83 4.54 14.11
C ARG A 27 22.45 4.46 12.72
N VAL A 28 21.85 5.17 11.77
CA VAL A 28 22.43 5.37 10.45
C VAL A 28 23.45 6.51 10.54
N ASN A 29 24.67 6.28 10.05
CA ASN A 29 25.67 7.33 9.96
C ASN A 29 25.27 8.27 8.81
N THR A 30 24.87 9.51 9.15
CA THR A 30 24.48 10.54 8.16
C THR A 30 25.66 11.37 7.67
N THR A 31 26.88 11.08 8.15
CA THR A 31 28.11 11.75 7.71
C THR A 31 28.50 11.27 6.30
N GLN A 32 28.05 10.08 5.90
CA GLN A 32 28.20 9.59 4.54
C GLN A 32 26.93 9.86 3.74
N PRO A 33 27.04 10.38 2.50
CA PRO A 33 25.89 10.52 1.63
C PRO A 33 25.32 9.12 1.36
N ALA A 34 24.03 8.95 1.62
CA ALA A 34 23.33 7.74 1.22
C ALA A 34 23.36 7.66 -0.32
N ALA A 35 23.79 6.51 -0.86
CA ALA A 35 23.67 6.25 -2.28
C ALA A 35 22.19 6.34 -2.66
N GLN A 36 21.82 7.37 -3.41
CA GLN A 36 20.46 7.49 -3.91
C GLN A 36 20.27 6.43 -5.00
N PRO A 37 19.23 5.58 -4.92
CA PRO A 37 18.91 4.68 -6.02
C PRO A 37 18.61 5.54 -7.26
N GLY A 38 19.49 5.50 -8.26
CA GLY A 38 19.42 6.36 -9.46
C GLY A 38 20.70 7.12 -9.79
N SER A 39 21.72 7.13 -8.92
CA SER A 39 23.00 7.82 -9.15
C SER A 39 23.96 7.09 -10.12
N GLY A 40 23.43 6.52 -11.20
CA GLY A 40 24.21 6.19 -12.39
C GLY A 40 24.56 7.49 -13.15
N PRO A 41 25.30 7.43 -14.27
CA PRO A 41 25.40 8.60 -15.13
C PRO A 41 23.98 9.06 -15.47
N GLU A 42 23.59 10.27 -15.05
CA GLU A 42 22.28 10.82 -15.42
C GLU A 42 22.17 10.73 -16.94
N ASP A 43 21.19 9.99 -17.42
CA ASP A 43 20.75 10.12 -18.79
C ASP A 43 20.11 11.51 -18.92
N LEU A 44 20.94 12.51 -19.20
CA LEU A 44 20.52 13.91 -19.38
C LEU A 44 19.58 14.09 -20.58
N SER A 45 19.35 13.03 -21.36
CA SER A 45 18.35 13.01 -22.44
C SER A 45 16.96 12.59 -21.95
N ALA A 46 16.86 11.98 -20.77
CA ALA A 46 15.60 11.62 -20.15
C ALA A 46 14.91 12.87 -19.58
N PRO A 47 13.56 12.97 -19.69
CA PRO A 47 12.83 14.07 -19.06
C PRO A 47 13.06 14.06 -17.55
N GLU A 48 13.26 15.23 -16.96
CA GLU A 48 13.37 15.36 -15.50
C GLU A 48 12.14 14.75 -14.82
N GLY A 49 12.36 14.04 -13.71
CA GLY A 49 11.28 13.43 -12.95
C GLY A 49 10.33 14.49 -12.41
N ARG A 50 9.05 14.37 -12.75
CA ARG A 50 8.00 15.31 -12.32
C ARG A 50 7.93 15.42 -10.80
N LEU A 51 7.77 16.64 -10.29
CA LEU A 51 7.53 16.88 -8.86
C LEU A 51 6.21 16.20 -8.42
N PRO A 52 6.02 15.88 -7.13
CA PRO A 52 4.82 15.18 -6.67
C PRO A 52 3.51 15.88 -7.11
N HIS A 53 3.46 17.20 -6.99
CA HIS A 53 2.28 17.99 -7.39
C HIS A 53 2.11 18.11 -8.91
N GLU A 54 3.17 17.94 -9.70
CA GLU A 54 3.09 17.91 -11.17
C GLU A 54 2.59 16.55 -11.65
N ARG A 55 3.11 15.47 -11.04
CA ARG A 55 2.65 14.10 -11.28
C ARG A 55 1.18 13.95 -10.92
N ASP A 56 0.74 14.50 -9.80
CA ASP A 56 -0.65 14.40 -9.36
C ASP A 56 -1.62 15.24 -10.24
N GLN A 57 -1.12 16.28 -10.91
CA GLN A 57 -1.90 17.10 -11.86
C GLN A 57 -1.81 16.60 -13.31
N SER A 58 -1.01 15.57 -13.57
CA SER A 58 -0.80 15.09 -14.92
C SER A 58 -1.94 14.18 -15.40
N ILE A 59 -2.35 14.40 -16.65
CA ILE A 59 -3.48 13.71 -17.30
C ILE A 59 -3.06 12.44 -18.05
N ASP A 60 -1.76 12.26 -18.26
CA ASP A 60 -1.12 11.25 -19.10
C ASP A 60 -0.49 10.10 -18.27
N MET A 61 -0.87 9.97 -16.99
CA MET A 61 -0.33 8.95 -16.07
C MET A 61 -0.59 7.51 -16.50
N THR A 62 -1.61 7.30 -17.32
CA THR A 62 -1.84 6.05 -18.04
C THR A 62 -1.48 6.39 -19.47
N ASP A 63 -0.46 5.74 -20.06
CA ASP A 63 0.17 6.06 -21.36
C ASP A 63 -0.78 5.93 -22.58
N GLY A 64 -2.02 6.38 -22.47
CA GLY A 64 -3.12 6.13 -23.38
C GLY A 64 -3.58 4.67 -23.44
N VAL A 65 -2.86 3.75 -22.78
CA VAL A 65 -3.15 2.31 -22.81
C VAL A 65 -4.34 2.03 -21.89
N ARG A 66 -5.47 1.69 -22.49
CA ARG A 66 -6.65 1.22 -21.76
C ARG A 66 -6.47 -0.25 -21.39
N HIS A 67 -6.96 -0.64 -20.23
CA HIS A 67 -7.00 -2.05 -19.85
C HIS A 67 -7.96 -2.80 -20.79
N PRO A 68 -7.63 -4.01 -21.28
CA PRO A 68 -8.48 -4.73 -22.24
C PRO A 68 -9.91 -4.95 -21.74
N GLU A 69 -10.10 -5.15 -20.43
CA GLU A 69 -11.44 -5.27 -19.83
C GLU A 69 -12.26 -3.98 -19.94
N MET A 70 -11.62 -2.82 -19.89
CA MET A 70 -12.29 -1.52 -20.03
C MET A 70 -12.69 -1.25 -21.48
N GLU A 71 -11.89 -1.72 -22.45
CA GLU A 71 -12.26 -1.66 -23.87
C GLU A 71 -13.48 -2.54 -24.16
N GLN A 72 -13.48 -3.78 -23.66
CA GLN A 72 -14.61 -4.68 -23.79
C GLN A 72 -15.88 -4.12 -23.14
N ALA A 73 -15.77 -3.60 -21.92
CA ALA A 73 -16.91 -2.99 -21.23
C ALA A 73 -17.47 -1.79 -22.01
N TYR A 74 -16.61 -0.97 -22.63
CA TYR A 74 -17.04 0.14 -23.48
C TYR A 74 -17.83 -0.36 -24.70
N GLU A 75 -17.33 -1.37 -25.42
CA GLU A 75 -18.06 -1.96 -26.55
C GLU A 75 -19.40 -2.57 -26.14
N ASP A 76 -19.45 -3.21 -24.98
CA ASP A 76 -20.67 -3.83 -24.46
C ASP A 76 -21.71 -2.77 -24.08
N LEU A 77 -21.28 -1.64 -23.50
CA LEU A 77 -22.15 -0.49 -23.24
C LEU A 77 -22.66 0.16 -24.52
N GLU A 78 -21.82 0.31 -25.56
CA GLU A 78 -22.27 0.80 -26.88
C GLU A 78 -23.32 -0.13 -27.50
N ARG A 79 -23.23 -1.43 -27.25
CA ARG A 79 -24.23 -2.43 -27.68
C ARG A 79 -25.49 -2.45 -26.81
N GLY A 80 -25.54 -1.64 -25.74
CA GLY A 80 -26.68 -1.55 -24.82
C GLY A 80 -26.73 -2.67 -23.78
N LEU A 81 -25.63 -3.39 -23.57
CA LEU A 81 -25.54 -4.44 -22.57
C LEU A 81 -25.34 -3.82 -21.17
N GLN A 82 -26.17 -4.22 -20.20
CA GLN A 82 -26.22 -3.56 -18.89
C GLN A 82 -25.31 -4.23 -17.84
N ASP A 83 -25.02 -5.52 -17.99
CA ASP A 83 -24.19 -6.32 -17.07
C ASP A 83 -22.89 -6.77 -17.77
N THR A 84 -22.03 -5.81 -18.11
CA THR A 84 -20.81 -6.04 -18.89
C THR A 84 -19.69 -6.71 -18.08
N ASP A 85 -19.81 -6.75 -16.75
CA ASP A 85 -18.87 -7.38 -15.82
C ASP A 85 -19.15 -8.88 -15.60
N ARG A 86 -20.36 -9.36 -15.96
CA ARG A 86 -20.79 -10.74 -15.72
C ARG A 86 -20.45 -11.73 -16.83
N GLY A 87 -19.67 -11.33 -17.84
CA GLY A 87 -19.39 -12.16 -19.02
C GLY A 87 -18.95 -13.60 -18.69
N VAL A 88 -17.89 -13.76 -17.87
CA VAL A 88 -17.36 -15.08 -17.49
C VAL A 88 -18.33 -15.87 -16.60
N PRO A 89 -18.89 -15.31 -15.50
CA PRO A 89 -19.90 -16.00 -14.70
C PRO A 89 -21.14 -16.43 -15.49
N ALA A 90 -21.65 -15.59 -16.41
CA ALA A 90 -22.82 -15.90 -17.23
C ALA A 90 -22.54 -17.05 -18.20
N GLN A 91 -21.37 -17.06 -18.84
CA GLN A 91 -20.94 -18.15 -19.73
C GLN A 91 -20.81 -19.48 -18.97
N GLN A 92 -20.26 -19.46 -17.76
CA GLN A 92 -20.16 -20.65 -16.91
C GLN A 92 -21.53 -21.17 -16.46
N ALA A 93 -22.45 -20.28 -16.11
CA ALA A 93 -23.82 -20.67 -15.76
C ALA A 93 -24.55 -21.31 -16.94
N TYR A 94 -24.39 -20.75 -18.15
CA TYR A 94 -24.97 -21.28 -19.38
C TYR A 94 -24.44 -22.67 -19.74
N GLN A 95 -23.14 -22.91 -19.57
CA GLN A 95 -22.54 -24.24 -19.79
C GLN A 95 -23.12 -25.28 -18.82
N LYS A 96 -23.19 -24.95 -17.52
CA LYS A 96 -23.77 -25.82 -16.49
C LYS A 96 -25.26 -26.14 -16.70
N GLN A 97 -26.01 -25.30 -17.43
CA GLN A 97 -27.41 -25.55 -17.76
C GLN A 97 -27.58 -26.47 -18.97
N LYS A 98 -26.56 -26.57 -19.83
CA LYS A 98 -26.55 -27.45 -21.01
C LYS A 98 -26.07 -28.86 -20.70
N ASP A 99 -25.33 -29.03 -19.61
CA ASP A 99 -24.93 -30.32 -19.05
C ASP A 99 -26.11 -31.01 -18.32
#